data_AF-A0A2I2KYV2-F1
#
_entry.id   AF-A0A2I2KYV2-F1
#
_cell.length_a   1.000
_cell.length_b   1.000
_cell.length_c   1.000
_cell.angle_alpha   90.00
_cell.angle_beta   90.00
_cell.angle_gamma   90.00
#
_symmetry.space_group_name_H-M   'P 1'
#
loop_
_entity.id
_entity.type
_entity.pdbx_description
1 polymer ?
#
loop_
_entity_poly.entity_id
_entity_poly.type
_entity_poly.pdbx_seq_one_letter_code
_entity_poly.pdbx_strand_id
1 'polypeptide(L)'
;MEQTGGPLMPGPGPSAGLVRLRVDPVGLLPADGRQLGLWGEPGAAAARVARALTRVQGLLGPEAVLVGMVEGGRDPADRIRLAPWGEPRASTGLDRPWPGALPSPAPTLVHRPPLAARVLDAAGEPVGVSARCAVTAPPARLVIGTGPPLAVTGWAGPWPVDERWWDAHARRRARFQLSVEEGHAYLLAVAGGQWWVEASYD
;
A
#
# COMPACT_ATOMS: atom_id res chain seq x y z
N MET A 1 -65.83 -15.89 18.68
CA MET A 1 -65.66 -15.90 17.22
C MET A 1 -64.20 -16.21 16.94
N GLU A 2 -63.80 -17.47 17.14
CA GLU A 2 -62.46 -17.96 16.80
C GLU A 2 -62.46 -18.35 15.32
N GLN A 3 -61.60 -17.73 14.52
CA GLN A 3 -61.31 -18.15 13.15
C GLN A 3 -60.05 -19.02 13.18
N THR A 4 -60.24 -20.33 13.09
CA THR A 4 -59.17 -21.32 12.96
C THR A 4 -58.61 -21.25 11.54
N GLY A 5 -57.40 -20.70 11.39
CA GLY A 5 -56.65 -20.73 10.14
C GLY A 5 -56.25 -22.16 9.79
N GLY A 6 -56.76 -22.69 8.68
CA GLY A 6 -56.38 -24.00 8.14
C GLY A 6 -54.92 -24.05 7.69
N PRO A 7 -54.31 -25.24 7.63
CA PRO A 7 -52.90 -25.40 7.30
C PRO A 7 -52.59 -24.91 5.87
N LEU A 8 -51.54 -24.10 5.75
CA LEU A 8 -50.97 -23.67 4.47
C LEU A 8 -50.46 -24.92 3.73
N MET A 9 -51.15 -25.34 2.66
CA MET A 9 -50.69 -26.43 1.80
C MET A 9 -49.34 -26.03 1.17
N PRO A 10 -48.34 -26.93 1.14
CA PRO A 10 -47.08 -26.65 0.47
C PRO A 10 -47.35 -26.46 -1.03
N GLY A 11 -46.92 -25.30 -1.56
CA GLY A 11 -46.96 -25.04 -2.99
C GLY A 11 -46.15 -26.10 -3.77
N PRO A 12 -46.46 -26.33 -5.05
CA PRO A 12 -45.74 -27.31 -5.85
C PRO A 12 -44.23 -27.03 -5.82
N GLY A 13 -43.46 -28.04 -5.44
CA GLY A 13 -42.00 -28.00 -5.49
C GLY A 13 -41.49 -27.79 -6.92
N PRO A 14 -40.26 -27.31 -7.10
CA PRO A 14 -39.70 -27.08 -8.42
C PRO A 14 -39.75 -28.35 -9.27
N SER A 15 -40.36 -28.24 -10.45
CA SER A 15 -40.64 -29.35 -11.37
C SER A 15 -39.47 -29.70 -12.30
N ALA A 16 -38.32 -29.08 -12.13
CA ALA A 16 -37.11 -29.35 -12.90
C ALA A 16 -35.85 -29.20 -12.04
N GLY A 17 -34.79 -29.91 -12.45
CA GLY A 17 -33.48 -29.85 -11.80
C GLY A 17 -32.79 -28.50 -11.97
N LEU A 18 -31.89 -28.18 -11.04
CA LEU A 18 -31.08 -26.98 -11.08
C LEU A 18 -30.00 -27.13 -12.18
N VAL A 19 -30.21 -26.49 -13.33
CA VAL A 19 -29.33 -26.65 -14.51
C VAL A 19 -28.16 -25.65 -14.57
N ARG A 20 -28.20 -24.59 -13.74
CA ARG A 20 -27.14 -23.57 -13.70
C ARG A 20 -27.11 -22.86 -12.35
N LEU A 21 -25.91 -22.77 -11.78
CA LEU A 21 -25.59 -21.94 -10.62
C LEU A 21 -24.49 -20.95 -11.03
N ARG A 22 -24.64 -19.66 -10.72
CA ARG A 22 -23.59 -18.66 -10.87
C ARG A 22 -23.36 -18.00 -9.51
N VAL A 23 -22.10 -17.94 -9.10
CA VAL A 23 -21.67 -17.29 -7.86
C VAL A 23 -20.77 -16.12 -8.26
N ASP A 24 -21.18 -14.90 -7.91
CA ASP A 24 -20.39 -13.68 -8.10
C ASP A 24 -19.94 -13.17 -6.73
N PRO A 25 -18.64 -13.01 -6.47
CA PRO A 25 -18.16 -12.47 -5.21
C PRO A 25 -18.44 -10.97 -5.13
N VAL A 26 -19.20 -10.55 -4.11
CA VAL A 26 -19.56 -9.14 -3.88
C VAL A 26 -18.68 -8.44 -2.83
N GLY A 27 -17.79 -9.18 -2.17
CA GLY A 27 -16.86 -8.65 -1.16
C GLY A 27 -16.19 -9.75 -0.33
N LEU A 28 -15.21 -9.35 0.48
CA LEU A 28 -14.57 -10.20 1.48
C LEU A 28 -15.11 -9.85 2.86
N LEU A 29 -15.57 -10.86 3.59
CA LEU A 29 -15.87 -10.74 5.01
C LEU A 29 -14.78 -11.49 5.79
N PRO A 30 -14.41 -11.02 6.99
CA PRO A 30 -13.65 -11.81 7.94
C PRO A 30 -14.28 -13.20 8.09
N ALA A 31 -13.45 -14.25 8.06
CA ALA A 31 -13.91 -15.61 8.16
C ALA A 31 -14.27 -15.95 9.62
N ASP A 32 -15.39 -15.39 10.08
CA ASP A 32 -15.90 -15.54 11.47
C ASP A 32 -16.78 -16.80 11.62
N GLY A 33 -16.99 -17.53 10.52
CA GLY A 33 -17.83 -18.72 10.46
C GLY A 33 -17.13 -19.99 10.93
N ARG A 34 -17.79 -20.75 11.81
CA ARG A 34 -17.43 -22.13 12.14
C ARG A 34 -17.81 -23.06 10.97
N GLN A 35 -17.03 -23.01 9.89
CA GLN A 35 -17.18 -23.99 8.80
C GLN A 35 -16.43 -25.26 9.19
N LEU A 36 -17.13 -26.25 9.78
CA LEU A 36 -16.54 -27.54 10.14
C LEU A 36 -15.83 -28.14 8.92
N GLY A 37 -14.49 -28.16 8.95
CA GLY A 37 -13.68 -28.68 7.88
C GLY A 37 -13.71 -30.20 7.90
N LEU A 38 -13.87 -30.81 6.72
CA LEU A 38 -13.78 -32.27 6.54
C LEU A 38 -12.39 -32.84 6.92
N TRP A 39 -11.37 -31.99 7.09
CA TRP A 39 -9.96 -32.34 7.31
C TRP A 39 -9.31 -31.56 8.46
N GLY A 40 -10.03 -31.40 9.56
CA GLY A 40 -9.53 -30.78 10.79
C GLY A 40 -10.39 -29.61 11.27
N GLU A 41 -10.23 -29.27 12.55
CA GLU A 41 -11.03 -28.22 13.18
C GLU A 41 -10.78 -26.86 12.52
N PRO A 42 -11.84 -26.18 12.02
CA PRO A 42 -11.70 -24.82 11.50
C PRO A 42 -11.13 -23.90 12.57
N GLY A 43 -10.17 -23.06 12.17
CA GLY A 43 -9.47 -22.16 13.10
C GLY A 43 -8.32 -22.83 13.87
N ALA A 44 -8.10 -24.15 13.80
CA ALA A 44 -6.97 -24.79 14.46
C ALA A 44 -5.61 -24.28 13.94
N ALA A 45 -5.53 -23.99 12.64
CA ALA A 45 -4.34 -23.37 12.03
C ALA A 45 -4.11 -21.95 12.58
N ALA A 46 -5.15 -21.12 12.59
CA ALA A 46 -5.09 -19.75 13.13
C ALA A 46 -4.72 -19.75 14.62
N ALA A 47 -5.31 -20.64 15.42
CA ALA A 47 -5.00 -20.78 16.84
C ALA A 47 -3.56 -21.26 17.07
N ARG A 48 -3.04 -22.13 16.20
CA ARG A 48 -1.64 -22.58 16.26
C ARG A 48 -0.68 -21.44 15.93
N VAL A 49 -0.99 -20.65 14.90
CA VAL A 49 -0.21 -19.45 14.53
C VAL A 49 -0.24 -18.44 15.68
N ALA A 50 -1.41 -18.13 16.24
CA ALA A 50 -1.55 -17.22 17.37
C ALA A 50 -0.68 -17.65 18.57
N ARG A 51 -0.72 -18.94 18.95
CA ARG A 51 0.14 -19.48 20.02
C ARG A 51 1.62 -19.37 19.70
N ALA A 52 2.02 -19.61 18.46
CA ALA A 52 3.41 -19.46 18.02
C ALA A 52 3.88 -18.00 18.15
N LEU A 53 3.07 -17.04 17.68
CA LEU A 53 3.36 -15.61 17.78
C LEU A 53 3.44 -15.14 19.24
N THR A 54 2.51 -15.57 20.10
CA THR A 54 2.57 -15.30 21.55
C THR A 54 3.84 -15.86 22.18
N ARG A 55 4.27 -17.06 21.80
CA ARG A 55 5.52 -17.65 22.30
C ARG A 55 6.74 -16.83 21.88
N VAL A 56 6.79 -16.37 20.63
CA VAL A 56 7.88 -15.50 20.14
C VAL A 56 7.92 -14.18 20.93
N GLN A 57 6.77 -13.54 21.16
CA GLN A 57 6.69 -12.32 21.98
C GLN A 57 7.11 -12.57 23.43
N GLY A 58 6.76 -13.73 24.01
CA GLY A 58 7.19 -14.09 25.37
C GLY A 58 8.70 -14.30 25.51
N LEU A 59 9.39 -14.69 24.42
CA LEU A 59 10.84 -14.90 24.41
C LEU A 59 11.64 -13.64 24.06
N LEU A 60 11.13 -12.82 23.14
CA LEU A 60 11.87 -11.70 22.54
C LEU A 60 11.29 -10.32 22.86
N GLY A 61 10.16 -10.26 23.56
CA GLY A 61 9.41 -9.05 23.84
C GLY A 61 8.33 -8.72 22.78
N PRO A 62 7.42 -7.79 23.09
CA PRO A 62 6.28 -7.45 22.22
C PRO A 62 6.69 -6.89 20.86
N GLU A 63 7.81 -6.16 20.79
CA GLU A 63 8.35 -5.53 19.58
C GLU A 63 8.94 -6.52 18.56
N ALA A 64 9.09 -7.80 18.94
CA ALA A 64 9.64 -8.83 18.06
C ALA A 64 8.62 -9.34 17.02
N VAL A 65 7.32 -9.07 17.23
CA VAL A 65 6.25 -9.47 16.31
C VAL A 65 5.39 -8.25 16.02
N LEU A 66 5.58 -7.67 14.84
CA LEU A 66 4.95 -6.42 14.43
C LEU A 66 3.95 -6.65 13.30
N VAL A 67 2.90 -5.84 13.27
CA VAL A 67 1.91 -5.78 12.19
C VAL A 67 1.91 -4.37 11.61
N GLY A 68 1.92 -4.27 10.29
CA GLY A 68 1.79 -2.99 9.58
C GLY A 68 0.35 -2.49 9.59
N MET A 69 0.18 -1.21 9.91
CA MET A 69 -1.09 -0.50 9.81
C MET A 69 -0.94 0.73 8.92
N VAL A 70 -1.95 1.00 8.10
CA VAL A 70 -2.00 2.21 7.28
C VAL A 70 -2.51 3.37 8.13
N GLU A 71 -1.79 4.48 8.13
CA GLU A 71 -2.14 5.73 8.80
C GLU A 71 -2.26 6.88 7.80
N GLY A 72 -2.82 8.00 8.27
CA GLY A 72 -2.72 9.27 7.57
C GLY A 72 -1.27 9.76 7.55
N GLY A 73 -0.84 10.33 6.44
CA GLY A 73 0.53 10.83 6.29
C GLY A 73 0.78 11.43 4.92
N ARG A 74 1.80 12.28 4.81
CA ARG A 74 2.17 12.97 3.56
C ARG A 74 3.13 12.14 2.74
N ASP A 75 4.09 11.49 3.39
CA ASP A 75 5.03 10.59 2.75
C ASP A 75 4.50 9.15 2.79
N PRO A 76 4.66 8.33 1.74
CA PRO A 76 4.35 6.91 1.80
C PRO A 76 5.03 6.20 2.98
N ALA A 77 6.21 6.66 3.40
CA ALA A 77 6.88 6.14 4.59
C ALA A 77 6.23 6.60 5.92
N ASP A 78 5.51 7.71 5.95
CA ASP A 78 4.81 8.12 7.17
C ASP A 78 3.47 7.40 7.34
N ARG A 79 2.94 6.84 6.24
CA ARG A 79 1.64 6.17 6.21
C ARG A 79 1.65 4.73 6.72
N ILE A 80 2.78 4.20 7.20
CA ILE A 80 2.83 2.84 7.78
C ILE A 80 3.41 2.91 9.19
N ARG A 81 2.57 2.55 10.17
CA ARG A 81 2.97 2.31 11.55
C ARG A 81 3.09 0.81 11.79
N LEU A 82 4.19 0.40 12.41
CA LEU A 82 4.32 -0.95 12.97
C LEU A 82 3.77 -0.92 14.40
N ALA A 83 2.87 -1.83 14.72
CA ALA A 83 2.40 -2.04 16.09
C ALA A 83 2.62 -3.49 16.51
N PRO A 84 2.89 -3.75 17.80
CA PRO A 84 2.94 -5.10 18.33
C PRO A 84 1.69 -5.91 18.01
N TRP A 85 1.89 -7.16 17.62
CA TRP A 85 0.80 -8.07 17.35
C TRP A 85 -0.03 -8.29 18.62
N GLY A 86 -1.35 -8.12 18.51
CA GLY A 86 -2.30 -8.23 19.63
C GLY A 86 -2.76 -6.88 20.21
N GLU A 87 -2.10 -5.77 19.85
CA GLU A 87 -2.55 -4.44 20.27
C GLU A 87 -3.75 -3.92 19.47
N PRO A 88 -4.58 -3.03 20.07
CA PRO A 88 -5.70 -2.40 19.38
C PRO A 88 -5.27 -1.69 18.10
N ARG A 89 -5.94 -2.03 16.99
CA ARG A 89 -5.64 -1.51 15.66
C ARG A 89 -6.57 -0.34 15.34
N ALA A 90 -6.20 0.86 15.79
CA ALA A 90 -6.86 2.09 15.37
C ALA A 90 -5.92 2.86 14.43
N SER A 91 -6.31 3.00 13.17
CA SER A 91 -5.67 3.92 12.24
C SER A 91 -6.03 5.36 12.62
N THR A 92 -5.04 6.24 12.63
CA THR A 92 -5.26 7.65 12.97
C THR A 92 -5.11 8.54 11.75
N GLY A 93 -5.96 9.57 11.65
CA GLY A 93 -5.77 10.68 10.71
C GLY A 93 -5.94 10.38 9.22
N LEU A 94 -6.56 9.25 8.83
CA LEU A 94 -6.80 8.90 7.43
C LEU A 94 -7.54 9.99 6.64
N ASP A 95 -8.51 10.65 7.29
CA ASP A 95 -9.38 11.67 6.66
C ASP A 95 -8.84 13.11 6.78
N ARG A 96 -7.64 13.29 7.34
CA ARG A 96 -7.05 14.63 7.46
C ARG A 96 -6.48 15.08 6.10
N PRO A 97 -6.56 16.38 5.77
CA PRO A 97 -5.88 16.88 4.59
C PRO A 97 -4.37 16.80 4.83
N TRP A 98 -3.68 15.99 4.03
CA TRP A 98 -2.24 15.85 4.05
C TRP A 98 -1.68 16.52 2.79
N PRO A 99 -1.32 17.82 2.84
CA PRO A 99 -0.71 18.50 1.69
C PRO A 99 0.52 17.74 1.19
N GLY A 100 0.54 17.46 -0.12
CA GLY A 100 1.60 16.66 -0.75
C GLY A 100 1.43 15.14 -0.60
N ALA A 101 0.29 14.66 -0.08
CA ALA A 101 -0.03 13.24 -0.09
C ALA A 101 -0.14 12.71 -1.52
N LEU A 102 0.42 11.51 -1.71
CA LEU A 102 0.36 10.82 -2.98
C LEU A 102 -1.09 10.41 -3.30
N PRO A 103 -1.63 10.74 -4.48
CA PRO A 103 -2.95 10.27 -4.90
C PRO A 103 -2.93 8.76 -5.13
N SER A 104 -4.11 8.14 -5.17
CA SER A 104 -4.25 6.77 -5.65
C SER A 104 -3.77 6.64 -7.10
N PRO A 105 -3.20 5.48 -7.51
CA PRO A 105 -3.01 4.28 -6.69
C PRO A 105 -1.86 4.42 -5.68
N ALA A 106 -1.99 3.73 -4.55
CA ALA A 106 -0.90 3.60 -3.59
C ALA A 106 0.22 2.73 -4.22
N PRO A 107 1.49 3.01 -3.91
CA PRO A 107 2.59 2.18 -4.39
C PRO A 107 2.54 0.78 -3.78
N THR A 108 3.06 -0.20 -4.51
CA THR A 108 3.11 -1.61 -4.11
C THR A 108 4.15 -1.84 -3.00
N LEU A 109 5.29 -1.16 -3.08
CA LEU A 109 6.37 -1.26 -2.11
C LEU A 109 6.91 0.13 -1.76
N VAL A 110 7.10 0.39 -0.46
CA VAL A 110 7.77 1.58 0.07
C VAL A 110 9.14 1.17 0.60
N HIS A 111 10.20 1.81 0.12
CA HIS A 111 11.58 1.52 0.51
C HIS A 111 11.96 2.26 1.80
N ARG A 112 12.41 1.52 2.81
CA ARG A 112 12.97 2.07 4.05
C ARG A 112 14.31 1.38 4.38
N PRO A 113 15.43 2.11 4.35
CA PRO A 113 15.57 3.49 3.89
C PRO A 113 15.27 3.64 2.37
N PRO A 114 14.99 4.85 1.87
CA PRO A 114 14.89 5.11 0.43
C PRO A 114 16.17 4.70 -0.30
N LEU A 115 16.03 4.19 -1.53
CA LEU A 115 17.17 3.74 -2.33
C LEU A 115 17.84 4.93 -3.01
N ALA A 116 19.16 5.05 -2.91
CA ALA A 116 19.90 6.08 -3.64
C ALA A 116 19.73 5.90 -5.15
N ALA A 117 19.55 6.99 -5.89
CA ALA A 117 19.35 6.95 -7.34
C ALA A 117 20.02 8.12 -8.07
N ARG A 118 20.06 8.01 -9.39
CA ARG A 118 20.42 9.07 -10.33
C ARG A 118 19.42 9.08 -11.47
N VAL A 119 18.96 10.26 -11.85
CA VAL A 119 18.17 10.48 -13.06
C VAL A 119 19.05 11.19 -14.08
N LEU A 120 19.12 10.65 -15.30
CA LEU A 120 19.96 11.17 -16.38
C LEU A 120 19.09 11.56 -17.58
N ASP A 121 19.54 12.53 -18.35
CA ASP A 121 18.93 12.92 -19.61
C ASP A 121 19.39 12.02 -20.78
N ALA A 122 18.96 12.37 -21.99
CA ALA A 122 19.28 11.60 -23.20
C ALA A 122 20.78 11.62 -23.54
N ALA A 123 21.53 12.63 -23.10
CA ALA A 123 22.97 12.74 -23.28
C ALA A 123 23.76 11.98 -22.19
N GLY A 124 23.08 11.50 -21.14
CA GLY A 124 23.70 10.83 -20.00
C GLY A 124 24.09 11.78 -18.87
N GLU A 125 23.70 13.06 -18.95
CA GLU A 125 23.99 14.06 -17.94
C GLU A 125 22.96 14.03 -16.81
N PRO A 126 23.35 14.33 -15.55
CA PRO A 126 22.41 14.34 -14.43
C PRO A 126 21.29 15.37 -14.60
N VAL A 127 20.05 14.93 -14.41
CA VAL A 127 18.88 15.82 -14.35
C VAL A 127 18.81 16.48 -12.98
N GLY A 128 18.82 17.80 -12.98
CA GLY A 128 18.62 18.64 -11.81
C GLY A 128 17.21 19.20 -11.72
N VAL A 129 16.86 19.72 -10.53
CA VAL A 129 15.65 20.50 -10.31
C VAL A 129 16.04 21.86 -9.74
N SER A 130 15.66 22.91 -10.46
CA SER A 130 15.95 24.29 -10.09
C SER A 130 15.15 24.74 -8.88
N ALA A 131 15.48 25.95 -8.38
CA ALA A 131 14.76 26.54 -7.25
C ALA A 131 13.29 26.83 -7.48
N ARG A 132 12.87 26.92 -8.75
CA ARG A 132 11.47 27.16 -9.13
C ARG A 132 10.74 25.87 -9.51
N CYS A 133 11.25 24.71 -9.09
CA CYS A 133 10.73 23.40 -9.48
C CYS A 133 10.65 23.23 -11.01
N ALA A 134 11.70 23.63 -11.72
CA ALA A 134 11.86 23.33 -13.14
C ALA A 134 12.96 22.28 -13.33
N VAL A 135 12.69 21.25 -14.12
CA VAL A 135 13.69 20.25 -14.52
C VAL A 135 14.71 20.88 -15.49
N THR A 136 15.99 20.55 -15.32
CA THR A 136 17.05 21.06 -16.21
C THR A 136 17.01 20.43 -17.60
N ALA A 137 16.56 19.17 -17.69
CA ALA A 137 16.38 18.41 -18.91
C ALA A 137 15.33 17.31 -18.71
N PRO A 138 14.73 16.75 -19.78
CA PRO A 138 13.80 15.63 -19.67
C PRO A 138 14.49 14.36 -19.12
N PRO A 139 13.94 13.71 -18.08
CA PRO A 139 14.38 12.39 -17.63
C PRO A 139 14.33 11.36 -18.77
N ALA A 140 15.46 10.69 -19.02
CA ALA A 140 15.57 9.64 -20.04
C ALA A 140 16.05 8.31 -19.45
N ARG A 141 16.84 8.33 -18.37
CA ARG A 141 17.35 7.12 -17.71
C ARG A 141 17.28 7.24 -16.19
N LEU A 142 16.95 6.14 -15.53
CA LEU A 142 16.97 5.99 -14.08
C LEU A 142 18.02 4.95 -13.69
N VAL A 143 18.93 5.29 -12.79
CA VAL A 143 19.88 4.36 -12.18
C VAL A 143 19.57 4.25 -10.69
N ILE A 144 19.30 3.04 -10.20
CA ILE A 144 19.01 2.77 -8.79
C ILE A 144 20.23 2.08 -8.18
N GLY A 145 20.83 2.68 -7.15
CA GLY A 145 22.06 2.21 -6.54
C GLY A 145 23.19 2.07 -7.56
N THR A 146 23.75 0.87 -7.67
CA THR A 146 24.77 0.48 -8.66
C THR A 146 24.20 -0.41 -9.77
N GLY A 147 22.87 -0.45 -9.91
CA GLY A 147 22.19 -1.26 -10.92
C GLY A 147 22.36 -0.71 -12.34
N PRO A 148 21.91 -1.49 -13.35
CA PRO A 148 21.91 -1.02 -14.73
C PRO A 148 20.94 0.17 -14.92
N PRO A 149 21.19 1.05 -15.91
CA PRO A 149 20.28 2.13 -16.24
C PRO A 149 18.98 1.59 -16.85
N LEU A 150 17.86 2.00 -16.28
CA LEU A 150 16.51 1.74 -16.78
C LEU A 150 16.08 2.90 -17.70
N ALA A 151 15.59 2.60 -18.89
CA ALA A 151 15.08 3.64 -19.79
C ALA A 151 13.74 4.17 -19.26
N VAL A 152 13.61 5.49 -19.18
CA VAL A 152 12.39 6.17 -18.74
C VAL A 152 11.46 6.31 -19.94
N THR A 153 10.25 5.75 -19.83
CA THR A 153 9.21 5.77 -20.87
C THR A 153 8.22 6.92 -20.68
N GLY A 154 8.15 7.47 -19.48
CA GLY A 154 7.25 8.57 -19.12
C GLY A 154 7.54 9.08 -17.73
N TRP A 155 7.14 10.32 -17.45
CA TRP A 155 7.31 10.91 -16.12
C TRP A 155 6.27 12.00 -15.85
N ALA A 156 6.04 12.26 -14.57
CA ALA A 156 5.19 13.34 -14.08
C ALA A 156 5.82 14.02 -12.85
N GLY A 157 5.50 15.29 -12.64
CA GLY A 157 6.13 16.19 -11.67
C GLY A 157 6.92 17.30 -12.37
N PRO A 158 7.83 18.00 -11.67
CA PRO A 158 8.06 17.95 -10.22
C PRO A 158 6.86 18.47 -9.43
N TRP A 159 6.45 17.74 -8.39
CA TRP A 159 5.55 18.28 -7.38
C TRP A 159 6.35 18.71 -6.15
N PRO A 160 6.33 20.00 -5.77
CA PRO A 160 6.98 20.44 -4.54
C PRO A 160 6.33 19.77 -3.33
N VAL A 161 7.17 19.30 -2.42
CA VAL A 161 6.76 18.81 -1.11
C VAL A 161 7.18 19.87 -0.11
N ASP A 162 6.27 20.80 0.17
CA ASP A 162 6.55 21.90 1.09
C ASP A 162 6.49 21.41 2.55
N GLU A 163 7.67 21.08 3.08
CA GLU A 163 7.86 20.95 4.53
C GLU A 163 8.15 22.32 5.13
N ARG A 164 7.24 22.77 6.03
CA ARG A 164 7.47 23.90 6.94
C ARG A 164 8.08 25.13 6.26
N TRP A 165 7.40 25.71 5.25
CA TRP A 165 7.87 26.92 4.56
C TRP A 165 8.17 28.12 5.49
N TRP A 166 7.71 28.05 6.76
CA TRP A 166 7.96 29.01 7.84
C TRP A 166 9.16 28.68 8.75
N ASP A 167 9.87 27.57 8.55
CA ASP A 167 10.98 27.11 9.40
C ASP A 167 12.33 27.26 8.66
N ALA A 168 13.38 27.69 9.37
CA ALA A 168 14.73 27.82 8.82
C ALA A 168 15.33 26.47 8.37
N HIS A 169 14.75 25.35 8.81
CA HIS A 169 15.10 23.99 8.38
C HIS A 169 14.20 23.44 7.26
N ALA A 170 13.43 24.29 6.57
CA ALA A 170 12.59 23.87 5.44
C ALA A 170 13.42 23.09 4.40
N ARG A 171 13.19 21.78 4.32
CA ARG A 171 13.84 20.92 3.34
C ARG A 171 13.07 21.01 2.03
N ARG A 172 13.55 21.83 1.10
CA ARG A 172 12.95 21.95 -0.23
C ARG A 172 13.19 20.65 -1.00
N ARG A 173 12.11 19.90 -1.20
CA ARG A 173 12.09 18.60 -1.85
C ARG A 173 11.04 18.60 -2.96
N ALA A 174 11.32 17.90 -4.06
CA ALA A 174 10.34 17.66 -5.11
C ALA A 174 10.15 16.15 -5.32
N ARG A 175 8.94 15.74 -5.67
CA ARG A 175 8.61 14.37 -6.05
C ARG A 175 8.37 14.23 -7.54
N PHE A 176 8.67 13.04 -8.04
CA PHE A 176 8.44 12.61 -9.41
C PHE A 176 7.85 11.21 -9.42
N GLN A 177 7.03 10.93 -10.43
CA GLN A 177 6.68 9.57 -10.82
C GLN A 177 7.35 9.30 -12.16
N LEU A 178 8.14 8.24 -12.24
CA LEU A 178 8.80 7.79 -13.48
C LEU A 178 8.27 6.41 -13.83
N SER A 179 7.78 6.24 -15.05
CA SER A 179 7.60 4.93 -15.66
C SER A 179 8.85 4.55 -16.44
N VAL A 180 9.27 3.29 -16.33
CA VAL A 180 10.41 2.76 -17.08
C VAL A 180 9.92 1.70 -18.08
N GLU A 181 10.84 1.14 -18.86
CA GLU A 181 10.57 -0.05 -19.66
C GLU A 181 10.10 -1.22 -18.79
N GLU A 182 9.45 -2.22 -19.40
CA GLU A 182 8.92 -3.43 -18.72
C GLU A 182 7.72 -3.18 -17.79
N GLY A 183 7.16 -1.97 -17.75
CA GLY A 183 5.90 -1.66 -17.07
C GLY A 183 6.05 -1.24 -15.61
N HIS A 184 7.28 -1.22 -15.08
CA HIS A 184 7.54 -0.75 -13.73
C HIS A 184 7.45 0.78 -13.64
N ALA A 185 7.02 1.29 -12.49
CA ALA A 185 7.11 2.71 -12.19
C ALA A 185 7.66 2.96 -10.79
N TYR A 186 8.21 4.14 -10.58
CA TYR A 186 8.88 4.52 -9.34
C TYR A 186 8.42 5.89 -8.88
N LEU A 187 8.26 6.03 -7.56
CA LEU A 187 8.15 7.31 -6.90
C LEU A 187 9.53 7.76 -6.45
N LEU A 188 9.96 8.91 -6.94
CA LEU A 188 11.25 9.50 -6.62
C LEU A 188 11.10 10.79 -5.83
N ALA A 189 12.10 11.05 -4.99
CA ALA A 189 12.33 12.31 -4.32
C ALA A 189 13.67 12.91 -4.76
N VAL A 190 13.71 14.22 -4.92
CA VAL A 190 14.95 14.98 -5.11
C VAL A 190 15.05 16.11 -4.10
N ALA A 191 16.20 16.20 -3.43
CA ALA A 191 16.52 17.26 -2.47
C ALA A 191 18.05 17.49 -2.49
N GLY A 192 18.48 18.75 -2.50
CA GLY A 192 19.91 19.08 -2.58
C GLY A 192 20.63 18.52 -3.81
N GLY A 193 19.91 18.25 -4.90
CA GLY A 193 20.46 17.64 -6.13
C GLY A 193 20.67 16.12 -6.06
N GLN A 194 20.37 15.49 -4.93
CA GLN A 194 20.44 14.04 -4.77
C GLN A 194 19.05 13.43 -4.99
N TRP A 195 19.02 12.25 -5.59
CA TRP A 195 17.80 11.53 -5.92
C TRP A 195 17.66 10.26 -5.08
N TRP A 196 16.44 9.94 -4.69
CA TRP A 196 16.08 8.72 -3.99
C TRP A 196 14.81 8.10 -4.57
N VAL A 197 14.77 6.78 -4.64
CA VAL A 197 13.54 6.02 -4.88
C VAL A 197 12.91 5.70 -3.55
N GLU A 198 11.69 6.17 -3.36
CA GLU A 198 10.94 6.00 -2.11
C GLU A 198 9.96 4.84 -2.20
N ALA A 199 9.47 4.56 -3.40
CA ALA A 199 8.51 3.50 -3.63
C ALA A 199 8.52 3.01 -5.08
N SER A 200 8.05 1.79 -5.28
CA SER A 200 7.84 1.17 -6.59
C SER A 200 6.37 0.80 -6.80
N TYR A 201 5.96 0.86 -8.06
CA TYR A 201 4.70 0.38 -8.60
C TYR A 201 5.02 -0.79 -9.54
N ASP A 202 4.32 -1.89 -9.33
CA ASP A 202 4.37 -3.12 -10.13
C ASP A 202 2.95 -3.43 -10.63
#